data_AF-A0A3A1R4I7-F1
#
_entry.id   AF-A0A3A1R4I7-F1
#
_cell.length_a   1.000
_cell.length_b   1.000
_cell.length_c   1.000
_cell.angle_alpha   90.00
_cell.angle_beta   90.00
_cell.angle_gamma   90.00
#
_symmetry.space_group_name_H-M   'P 1'
#
loop_
_entity.id
_entity.type
_entity.pdbx_description
1 polymer ?
#
loop_
_entity_poly.entity_id
_entity_poly.type
_entity_poly.pdbx_seq_one_letter_code
_entity_poly.pdbx_strand_id
1 'polypeptide(L)'
;MKKNAGQILELVYLLCFAGLLYIDFFAHSTPQWVITTLFAVIVASILLSYIPKRDESAKRTGIFSLVTTLFLFSLVVIFDLAGGVSKVGIALGHPIIWALVGISIWMSVRRIRNAA
;
A
#
# COMPACT_ATOMS: atom_id res chain seq x y z
N MET A 1 14.91 -9.40 17.97
CA MET A 1 14.74 -7.96 17.68
C MET A 1 14.55 -7.63 16.20
N LYS A 2 15.20 -8.30 15.23
CA LYS A 2 15.04 -8.01 13.77
C LYS A 2 13.63 -8.25 13.20
N LYS A 3 12.84 -9.20 13.72
CA LYS A 3 11.45 -9.46 13.28
C LYS A 3 10.54 -8.23 13.48
N ASN A 4 10.67 -7.56 14.62
CA ASN A 4 9.84 -6.42 14.99
C ASN A 4 10.12 -5.21 14.08
N ALA A 5 11.38 -5.00 13.66
CA ALA A 5 11.74 -3.88 12.79
C ALA A 5 11.10 -3.99 11.39
N GLY A 6 10.96 -5.22 10.85
CA GLY A 6 10.24 -5.45 9.59
C GLY A 6 8.75 -5.13 9.71
N GLN A 7 8.12 -5.64 10.76
CA GLN A 7 6.70 -5.39 11.04
C GLN A 7 6.40 -3.91 11.30
N ILE A 8 7.27 -3.20 12.03
CA ILE A 8 7.13 -1.77 12.27
C ILE A 8 7.20 -1.00 10.95
N LEU A 9 8.14 -1.34 10.08
CA LEU A 9 8.31 -0.67 8.79
C LEU A 9 7.14 -0.95 7.84
N GLU A 10 6.62 -2.19 7.83
CA GLU A 10 5.38 -2.59 7.16
C GLU A 10 4.16 -1.77 7.64
N LEU A 11 4.04 -1.57 8.95
CA LEU A 11 2.93 -0.84 9.57
C LEU A 11 3.04 0.68 9.32
N VAL A 12 4.25 1.23 9.40
CA VAL A 12 4.53 2.63 9.03
C VAL A 12 4.20 2.88 7.56
N TYR A 13 4.62 1.98 6.67
CA TYR A 13 4.26 2.05 5.26
C TYR A 13 2.74 2.08 5.06
N LEU A 14 2.00 1.15 5.69
CA LEU A 14 0.55 1.07 5.61
C LEU A 14 -0.13 2.36 6.11
N LEU A 15 0.33 2.89 7.24
CA LEU A 15 -0.21 4.13 7.81
C LEU A 15 0.07 5.33 6.92
N CYS A 16 1.28 5.46 6.37
CA CYS A 16 1.62 6.54 5.45
C CYS A 16 0.77 6.46 4.17
N PHE A 17 0.57 5.26 3.62
CA PHE A 17 -0.23 5.09 2.41
C PHE A 17 -1.72 5.36 2.67
N ALA A 18 -2.27 4.89 3.79
CA ALA A 18 -3.63 5.20 4.21
C ALA A 18 -3.83 6.70 4.45
N GLY A 19 -2.83 7.37 5.05
CA GLY A 19 -2.83 8.82 5.23
C GLY A 19 -2.82 9.58 3.90
N LEU A 20 -2.03 9.13 2.92
CA LEU A 20 -2.04 9.72 1.58
C LEU A 20 -3.39 9.52 0.88
N LEU A 21 -4.01 8.34 0.99
CA LEU A 21 -5.36 8.10 0.46
C LEU A 21 -6.39 9.02 1.12
N TYR A 22 -6.33 9.18 2.43
CA TYR A 22 -7.23 10.10 3.14
C TYR A 22 -7.06 11.55 2.66
N ILE A 23 -5.81 11.99 2.51
CA ILE A 23 -5.48 13.32 1.99
C ILE A 23 -6.03 13.50 0.57
N ASP A 24 -5.88 12.49 -0.29
CA ASP A 24 -6.37 12.52 -1.66
C ASP A 24 -7.90 12.62 -1.76
N PHE A 25 -8.64 11.92 -0.90
CA PHE A 25 -10.11 11.87 -0.95
C PHE A 25 -10.81 13.01 -0.21
N PHE A 26 -10.25 13.51 0.91
CA PHE A 26 -10.96 14.43 1.80
C PHE A 26 -10.23 15.76 2.04
N ALA A 27 -8.90 15.79 1.98
CA ALA A 27 -8.17 16.98 2.39
C ALA A 27 -8.15 18.03 1.28
N HIS A 28 -8.76 19.19 1.53
CA HIS A 28 -8.83 20.27 0.56
C HIS A 28 -7.50 21.02 0.41
N SER A 29 -6.80 21.30 1.52
CA SER A 29 -5.58 22.12 1.57
C SER A 29 -4.51 21.47 2.44
N THR A 30 -3.84 20.45 1.93
CA THR A 30 -2.69 19.84 2.62
C THR A 30 -1.40 20.49 2.12
N PRO A 31 -0.51 20.94 3.01
CA PRO A 31 0.78 21.49 2.60
C PRO A 31 1.59 20.46 1.79
N GLN A 32 2.20 20.90 0.71
CA GLN A 32 2.95 20.02 -0.19
C GLN A 32 4.08 19.27 0.54
N TRP A 33 4.71 19.89 1.54
CA TRP A 33 5.75 19.24 2.34
C TRP A 33 5.25 17.97 3.05
N VAL A 34 3.99 17.94 3.53
CA VAL A 34 3.42 16.76 4.20
C VAL A 34 3.31 15.59 3.23
N ILE A 35 2.81 15.87 2.01
CA ILE A 35 2.66 14.87 0.95
C ILE A 35 4.04 14.34 0.55
N THR A 36 5.01 15.25 0.33
CA THR A 36 6.38 14.89 -0.03
C THR A 36 7.06 14.05 1.06
N THR A 37 6.87 14.40 2.35
CA THR A 37 7.40 13.63 3.47
C THR A 37 6.80 12.23 3.53
N LEU A 38 5.46 12.10 3.43
CA LEU A 38 4.79 10.80 3.43
C LEU A 38 5.27 9.92 2.25
N PHE A 39 5.38 10.52 1.07
CA PHE A 39 5.90 9.82 -0.11
C PHE A 39 7.36 9.40 0.06
N ALA A 40 8.21 10.27 0.60
CA ALA A 40 9.61 9.95 0.88
C ALA A 40 9.75 8.79 1.88
N VAL A 41 8.91 8.76 2.93
CA VAL A 41 8.88 7.66 3.91
C VAL A 41 8.45 6.35 3.25
N ILE A 42 7.47 6.39 2.34
CA ILE A 42 7.03 5.22 1.57
C ILE A 42 8.16 4.69 0.69
N VAL A 43 8.82 5.56 -0.08
CA VAL A 43 9.93 5.18 -0.96
C VAL A 43 11.10 4.61 -0.14
N ALA A 44 11.47 5.27 0.96
CA ALA A 44 12.50 4.79 1.87
C ALA A 44 12.15 3.41 2.43
N SER A 45 10.88 3.19 2.81
CA SER A 45 10.39 1.90 3.30
C SER A 45 10.50 0.79 2.24
N ILE A 46 10.16 1.09 0.98
CA ILE A 46 10.31 0.15 -0.13
C ILE A 46 11.78 -0.20 -0.37
N LEU A 47 12.67 0.81 -0.39
CA LEU A 47 14.11 0.61 -0.59
C LEU A 47 14.73 -0.21 0.55
N LEU A 48 14.36 0.08 1.79
CA LEU A 48 14.80 -0.69 2.97
C LEU A 48 14.26 -2.13 2.97
N SER A 49 13.10 -2.36 2.35
CA SER A 49 12.51 -3.69 2.17
C SER A 49 13.21 -4.51 1.08
N TYR A 50 13.82 -3.85 0.09
CA TYR A 50 14.62 -4.49 -0.96
C TYR A 50 15.99 -5.00 -0.49
N ILE A 51 16.46 -4.56 0.69
CA ILE A 51 17.67 -5.10 1.30
C ILE A 51 17.36 -6.56 1.68
N PRO A 52 18.06 -7.55 1.11
CA PRO A 52 17.71 -8.96 1.28
C PRO A 52 17.81 -9.37 2.76
N LYS A 53 16.66 -9.48 3.42
CA LYS A 53 16.55 -10.08 4.75
C LYS A 53 16.61 -11.58 4.58
N ARG A 54 17.66 -12.19 5.14
CA ARG A 54 18.07 -13.58 4.94
C ARG A 54 17.05 -14.68 5.30
N ASP A 55 15.84 -14.37 5.78
CA ASP A 55 14.94 -15.39 6.37
C ASP A 55 13.43 -15.09 6.26
N GLU A 56 12.99 -14.21 5.36
CA GLU A 56 11.54 -14.09 5.13
C GLU A 56 11.05 -15.13 4.12
N SER A 57 10.26 -16.09 4.62
CA SER A 57 9.50 -17.02 3.78
C SER A 57 8.76 -16.25 2.69
N ALA A 58 9.02 -16.60 1.42
CA ALA A 58 8.35 -16.01 0.26
C ALA A 58 6.81 -16.08 0.36
N LYS A 59 6.29 -17.07 1.09
CA LYS A 59 4.87 -17.21 1.44
C LYS A 59 4.39 -16.07 2.35
N ARG A 60 5.15 -15.70 3.40
CA ARG A 60 4.80 -14.56 4.28
C ARG A 60 4.75 -13.25 3.50
N THR A 61 5.75 -12.98 2.65
CA THR A 61 5.80 -11.77 1.84
C THR A 61 4.64 -11.72 0.83
N GLY A 62 4.29 -12.85 0.23
CA GLY A 62 3.14 -12.96 -0.68
C GLY A 62 1.80 -12.71 0.03
N ILE A 63 1.59 -13.30 1.21
CA ILE A 63 0.38 -13.08 2.01
C ILE A 63 0.30 -11.62 2.46
N PHE A 64 1.39 -11.03 2.94
CA PHE A 64 1.42 -9.63 3.37
C PHE A 64 1.07 -8.67 2.22
N SER A 65 1.63 -8.90 1.03
CA SER A 65 1.31 -8.15 -0.19
C SER A 65 -0.18 -8.22 -0.56
N LEU A 66 -0.76 -9.42 -0.46
CA LEU A 66 -2.17 -9.65 -0.74
C LEU A 66 -3.07 -8.93 0.28
N VAL A 67 -2.78 -9.08 1.58
CA VAL A 67 -3.52 -8.41 2.66
C VAL A 67 -3.44 -6.89 2.53
N THR A 68 -2.25 -6.36 2.24
CA THR A 68 -2.04 -4.91 2.03
C THR A 68 -2.86 -4.39 0.85
N THR A 69 -2.81 -5.10 -0.28
CA THR A 69 -3.60 -4.73 -1.47
C THR A 69 -5.09 -4.71 -1.17
N LEU A 70 -5.61 -5.76 -0.50
CA LEU A 70 -7.04 -5.83 -0.14
C LEU A 70 -7.43 -4.74 0.86
N PHE A 71 -6.58 -4.45 1.84
CA PHE A 71 -6.82 -3.41 2.83
C PHE A 71 -6.89 -2.01 2.17
N LEU A 72 -5.90 -1.67 1.35
CA LEU A 72 -5.86 -0.39 0.64
C LEU A 72 -7.01 -0.26 -0.36
N PHE A 73 -7.35 -1.34 -1.07
CA PHE A 73 -8.51 -1.34 -1.96
C PHE A 73 -9.82 -1.13 -1.19
N SER A 74 -9.98 -1.77 -0.04
CA SER A 74 -11.16 -1.58 0.81
C SER A 74 -11.25 -0.13 1.31
N LEU A 75 -10.13 0.49 1.67
CA LEU A 75 -10.07 1.92 2.00
C LEU A 75 -10.56 2.80 0.86
N VAL A 76 -10.09 2.55 -0.38
CA VAL A 76 -10.55 3.27 -1.57
C VAL A 76 -12.06 3.12 -1.73
N VAL A 77 -12.60 1.91 -1.61
CA VAL A 77 -14.05 1.66 -1.70
C VAL A 77 -14.81 2.41 -0.60
N ILE A 78 -14.33 2.37 0.65
CA ILE A 78 -14.99 3.05 1.77
C ILE A 78 -14.97 4.57 1.57
N PHE A 79 -13.85 5.14 1.11
CA PHE A 79 -13.74 6.58 0.89
C PHE A 79 -14.60 7.05 -0.27
N ASP A 80 -14.68 6.28 -1.36
CA ASP A 80 -15.56 6.55 -2.50
C ASP A 80 -17.04 6.50 -2.08
N LEU A 81 -17.45 5.47 -1.34
CA LEU A 81 -18.81 5.34 -0.82
C LEU A 81 -19.17 6.40 0.24
N ALA A 82 -18.19 6.89 1.00
CA ALA A 82 -18.36 7.97 1.96
C ALA A 82 -18.46 9.37 1.30
N GLY A 83 -18.42 9.45 -0.03
CA GLY A 83 -18.54 10.70 -0.79
C GLY A 83 -17.22 11.47 -0.89
N GLY A 84 -16.08 10.84 -0.60
CA GLY A 84 -14.78 11.41 -0.89
C GLY A 84 -14.54 11.46 -2.40
N VAL A 85 -13.88 12.51 -2.87
CA VAL A 85 -13.57 12.69 -4.30
C VAL A 85 -12.06 12.66 -4.47
N SER A 86 -11.54 11.59 -5.08
CA SER A 86 -10.11 11.48 -5.36
C SER A 86 -9.65 12.59 -6.31
N LYS A 87 -8.66 13.38 -5.89
CA LYS A 87 -8.06 14.44 -6.71
C LYS A 87 -7.13 13.89 -7.78
N VAL A 88 -6.51 12.74 -7.52
CA VAL A 88 -5.55 12.09 -8.43
C VAL A 88 -6.25 11.10 -9.40
N GLY A 89 -7.56 10.90 -9.26
CA GLY A 89 -8.32 9.99 -10.11
C GLY A 89 -8.19 8.52 -9.70
N ILE A 90 -7.86 8.27 -8.43
CA ILE A 90 -7.89 6.95 -7.80
C ILE A 90 -9.32 6.72 -7.27
N ALA A 91 -10.33 6.75 -8.15
CA ALA A 91 -11.72 6.39 -7.84
C ALA A 91 -12.15 5.09 -8.54
N LEU A 92 -13.17 4.40 -8.02
CA LEU A 92 -13.65 3.10 -8.55
C LEU A 92 -14.07 3.15 -10.03
N GLY A 93 -14.43 4.34 -10.52
CA GLY A 93 -14.74 4.59 -11.92
C GLY A 93 -13.55 4.53 -12.88
N HIS A 94 -12.31 4.55 -12.38
CA HIS A 94 -11.12 4.53 -13.23
C HIS A 94 -10.59 3.10 -13.46
N PRO A 95 -10.41 2.66 -14.72
CA PRO A 95 -9.98 1.29 -15.05
C PRO A 95 -8.56 0.99 -14.56
N ILE A 96 -7.75 2.02 -14.32
CA ILE A 96 -6.37 1.91 -13.86
C ILE A 96 -6.30 1.20 -12.49
N ILE A 97 -7.25 1.47 -11.58
CA ILE A 97 -7.25 0.84 -10.25
C ILE A 97 -7.49 -0.66 -10.36
N TRP A 98 -8.45 -1.06 -11.18
CA TRP A 98 -8.76 -2.47 -11.41
C TRP A 98 -7.58 -3.22 -12.02
N ALA A 99 -6.86 -2.59 -12.96
CA ALA A 99 -5.63 -3.15 -13.52
C ALA A 99 -4.53 -3.32 -12.45
N LEU A 100 -4.28 -2.29 -11.64
CA LEU A 100 -3.28 -2.33 -10.57
C LEU A 100 -3.60 -3.40 -9.51
N VAL A 101 -4.87 -3.47 -9.07
CA VAL A 101 -5.34 -4.47 -8.12
C VAL A 101 -5.22 -5.87 -8.71
N GLY A 102 -5.65 -6.06 -9.95
CA GLY A 102 -5.55 -7.36 -10.65
C GLY A 102 -4.10 -7.84 -10.79
N ILE A 103 -3.19 -6.97 -11.22
CA ILE A 103 -1.77 -7.27 -11.32
C ILE A 103 -1.17 -7.59 -9.95
N SER A 104 -1.51 -6.81 -8.92
CA SER A 104 -1.00 -7.01 -7.57
C SER A 104 -1.46 -8.35 -6.97
N ILE A 105 -2.75 -8.69 -7.12
CA ILE A 105 -3.30 -9.97 -6.68
C ILE A 105 -2.63 -11.11 -7.45
N TRP A 106 -2.53 -11.02 -8.77
CA TRP A 106 -1.92 -12.05 -9.60
C TRP A 106 -0.45 -12.32 -9.21
N MET A 107 0.35 -11.27 -9.02
CA MET A 107 1.73 -11.40 -8.55
C MET A 107 1.81 -12.03 -7.15
N SER A 108 0.94 -11.61 -6.24
CA SER A 108 0.91 -12.12 -4.86
C SER A 108 0.55 -13.60 -4.82
N VAL A 109 -0.49 -14.01 -5.56
CA VAL A 109 -0.91 -15.41 -5.69
C VAL A 109 0.18 -16.26 -6.33
N ARG A 110 0.81 -15.78 -7.41
CA ARG A 110 1.92 -16.48 -8.06
C ARG A 110 3.09 -16.68 -7.11
N ARG A 111 3.42 -15.68 -6.30
CA ARG A 111 4.49 -15.76 -5.30
C ARG A 111 4.16 -16.74 -4.17
N ILE A 112 2.91 -16.78 -3.70
CA ILE A 112 2.46 -17.77 -2.71
C ILE A 112 2.52 -19.19 -3.27
N ARG A 113 2.03 -19.40 -4.50
CA ARG A 113 2.01 -20.73 -5.15
C ARG A 113 3.42 -21.27 -5.39
N ASN A 114 4.35 -20.41 -5.80
CA ASN A 114 5.74 -20.81 -6.06
C ASN A 114 6.57 -21.01 -4.76
N ALA A 115 6.01 -20.65 -3.60
CA ALA A 115 6.65 -20.81 -2.28
C ALA A 115 6.10 -22.00 -1.49
N ALA A 116 5.10 -22.71 -2.04
CA ALA A 116 4.54 -23.96 -1.52
C ALA A 116 5.11 -25.14 -2.32
#